data_AF-A0A1J3D2F6-F1
#
_entry.id   AF-A0A1J3D2F6-F1
#
_cell.length_a   1.000
_cell.length_b   1.000
_cell.length_c   1.000
_cell.angle_alpha   90.00
_cell.angle_beta   90.00
_cell.angle_gamma   90.00
#
_symmetry.space_group_name_H-M   'P 1'
#
loop_
_entity.id
_entity.type
_entity.pdbx_description
1 polymer ?
#
loop_
_entity_poly.entity_id
_entity_poly.type
_entity_poly.pdbx_seq_one_letter_code
_entity_poly.pdbx_strand_id
1 'polypeptide(L)'
;MMSGNMNNRFTVSRLVSDPVKTEAAEKIAQKEIEQLRLNLDEACKDEYEQNVESCGKKSLLLEKTTEIAGLRRELELISKLLTGHADEALEGLQHKISGSIVSASSVWDANGKLRGSATSTPEKSADLSQLSREELINHFKSEMIQLKREHDYTIQEMTEEYFSIKRRCLNLEERGSFSCLKKDKEFDALRKKIPNIISKLEKVLSEGEKSLLESLLLENRQLKDSLSEADEKMSRLSQVEENHRKLIRKLESDVEASIYGDLYWSIVNQIQCSKKEASESKIDLEDSFVESCMAQECCAVIYKEALKEADKIVGCLNMNVSEKEEALRSEMVEKERLKEEIHWLECLVKEKEDLVQIAENDLATEREKLEIVSQQSNNLQIQIDQQEVVIIDKNNELKAVSARALEITEGYDMDTSELRQKLELVRKNMKTTENEKVKSELKLSSSEAEQKRLQNQFVSSVLSLDKWSQGFDSFECLVAKEMKKIDSRLESMQSQLSDLLDDVDELNARESMYKQLMEKKTCDLQKAETEVDLLGDEIEALLDLLKKIYIALDHYSPILKHYPGIMEILKLVRRELRGESKRISVF
;
A
#
# COMPACT_ATOMS: atom_id res chain seq x y z
N MET A 1 -80.64 -89.33 -26.95
CA MET A 1 -79.49 -89.65 -26.09
C MET A 1 -78.23 -89.55 -26.93
N MET A 2 -77.24 -88.83 -26.41
CA MET A 2 -75.80 -88.86 -26.74
C MET A 2 -75.38 -88.34 -28.14
N SER A 3 -75.17 -87.03 -28.19
CA SER A 3 -74.36 -86.33 -29.20
C SER A 3 -72.90 -86.31 -28.72
N GLY A 4 -71.99 -86.92 -29.47
CA GLY A 4 -70.55 -86.95 -29.21
C GLY A 4 -69.82 -86.08 -30.23
N ASN A 5 -69.67 -84.80 -29.90
CA ASN A 5 -68.96 -83.81 -30.70
C ASN A 5 -67.47 -83.85 -30.32
N MET A 6 -66.63 -84.34 -31.22
CA MET A 6 -65.19 -84.08 -31.15
C MET A 6 -64.90 -82.75 -31.88
N ASN A 7 -63.88 -82.07 -31.36
CA ASN A 7 -62.93 -81.20 -32.06
C ASN A 7 -62.93 -79.68 -31.80
N ASN A 8 -61.69 -79.24 -31.52
CA ASN A 8 -61.05 -77.96 -31.75
C ASN A 8 -61.35 -76.81 -30.79
N ARG A 9 -60.61 -76.82 -29.68
CA ARG A 9 -60.19 -75.59 -28.99
C ARG A 9 -58.66 -75.49 -29.10
N PHE A 10 -58.19 -74.79 -30.12
CA PHE A 10 -56.80 -74.40 -30.31
C PHE A 10 -56.37 -73.49 -29.14
N THR A 11 -55.55 -74.02 -28.23
CA THR A 11 -54.68 -73.20 -27.37
C THR A 11 -53.46 -72.83 -28.18
N VAL A 12 -53.40 -71.56 -28.61
CA VAL A 12 -52.20 -70.93 -29.17
C VAL A 12 -51.15 -70.91 -28.07
N SER A 13 -50.16 -71.80 -28.16
CA SER A 13 -48.96 -71.76 -27.33
C SER A 13 -48.22 -70.46 -27.61
N ARG A 14 -48.33 -69.54 -26.64
CA ARG A 14 -47.60 -68.28 -26.56
C ARG A 14 -46.10 -68.59 -26.62
N LEU A 15 -45.40 -68.08 -27.63
CA LEU A 15 -43.95 -67.90 -27.60
C LEU A 15 -43.64 -66.96 -26.43
N VAL A 16 -43.32 -67.53 -25.27
CA VAL A 16 -42.77 -66.78 -24.14
C VAL A 16 -41.27 -66.70 -24.38
N SER A 17 -40.83 -65.65 -25.05
CA SER A 17 -39.47 -65.15 -24.83
C SER A 17 -39.42 -64.70 -23.38
N ASP A 18 -38.54 -65.31 -22.58
CA ASP A 18 -38.33 -64.97 -21.16
C ASP A 18 -38.08 -63.46 -21.02
N PRO A 19 -39.04 -62.66 -20.49
CA PRO A 19 -38.90 -61.21 -20.44
C PRO A 19 -37.77 -60.80 -19.49
N VAL A 20 -37.43 -61.66 -18.52
CA VAL A 20 -36.40 -61.44 -17.51
C VAL A 20 -34.98 -61.49 -18.10
N LYS A 21 -34.73 -62.34 -19.12
CA LYS A 21 -33.41 -62.44 -19.75
C LYS A 21 -33.13 -61.28 -20.70
N THR A 22 -34.16 -60.82 -21.42
CA THR A 22 -34.05 -59.64 -22.28
C THR A 22 -33.89 -58.36 -21.47
N GLU A 23 -34.61 -58.22 -20.35
CA GLU A 23 -34.50 -57.05 -19.47
C GLU A 23 -33.16 -57.01 -18.73
N ALA A 24 -32.61 -58.17 -18.34
CA ALA A 24 -31.28 -58.23 -17.73
C ALA A 24 -30.16 -57.87 -18.72
N ALA A 25 -30.25 -58.34 -19.97
CA ALA A 25 -29.28 -57.98 -21.02
C ALA A 25 -29.35 -56.48 -21.36
N GLU A 26 -30.54 -55.90 -21.41
CA GLU A 26 -30.75 -54.48 -21.67
C GLU A 26 -30.21 -53.59 -20.53
N LYS A 27 -30.38 -54.02 -19.26
CA LYS A 27 -29.80 -53.33 -18.10
C LYS A 27 -28.28 -53.41 -18.06
N ILE A 28 -27.68 -54.54 -18.48
CA ILE A 28 -26.22 -54.67 -18.57
C ILE A 28 -25.67 -53.74 -19.65
N ALA A 29 -26.30 -53.71 -20.83
CA ALA A 29 -25.90 -52.81 -21.91
C ALA A 29 -26.03 -51.32 -21.52
N GLN A 30 -27.10 -50.95 -20.80
CA GLN A 30 -27.24 -49.59 -20.26
C GLN A 30 -26.14 -49.24 -19.26
N LYS A 31 -25.78 -50.17 -18.37
CA LYS A 31 -24.72 -49.95 -17.37
C LYS A 31 -23.33 -49.82 -18.02
N GLU A 32 -23.06 -50.58 -19.08
CA GLU A 32 -21.82 -50.45 -19.86
C GLU A 32 -21.74 -49.10 -20.59
N ILE A 33 -22.85 -48.63 -21.16
CA ILE A 33 -22.92 -47.30 -21.81
C ILE A 33 -22.71 -46.19 -20.78
N GLU A 34 -23.28 -46.33 -19.58
CA GLU A 34 -23.15 -45.35 -18.50
C GLU A 34 -21.72 -45.29 -17.96
N GLN A 35 -21.06 -46.45 -17.82
CA GLN A 35 -19.64 -46.53 -17.45
C GLN A 35 -18.72 -45.92 -18.51
N LEU A 36 -19.01 -46.15 -19.80
CA LEU A 36 -18.24 -45.55 -20.90
C LEU A 36 -18.41 -44.02 -20.93
N ARG A 37 -19.60 -43.51 -20.62
CA ARG A 37 -19.83 -42.06 -20.45
C ARG A 37 -19.00 -41.48 -19.31
N LEU A 38 -18.99 -42.14 -18.16
CA LEU A 38 -18.28 -41.66 -16.97
C LEU A 38 -16.77 -41.62 -17.21
N ASN A 39 -16.21 -42.64 -17.87
CA ASN A 39 -14.80 -42.67 -18.26
C ASN A 39 -14.45 -41.58 -19.29
N LEU A 40 -15.37 -41.22 -20.19
CA LEU A 40 -15.17 -40.16 -21.18
C LEU A 40 -15.20 -38.78 -20.52
N ASP A 41 -16.12 -38.56 -19.58
CA ASP A 41 -16.20 -37.32 -18.81
C ASP A 41 -14.95 -37.12 -17.94
N GLU A 42 -14.41 -38.18 -17.33
CA GLU A 42 -13.19 -38.12 -16.53
C GLU A 42 -11.94 -37.84 -17.40
N ALA A 43 -11.83 -38.47 -18.58
CA ALA A 43 -10.75 -38.17 -19.53
C ALA A 43 -10.82 -36.72 -20.07
N CYS A 44 -12.03 -36.21 -20.34
CA CYS A 44 -12.22 -34.80 -20.72
C CYS A 44 -11.87 -33.83 -19.59
N LYS A 45 -12.10 -34.23 -18.34
CA LYS A 45 -11.81 -33.40 -17.16
C LYS A 45 -10.31 -33.29 -16.89
N ASP A 46 -9.58 -34.40 -16.99
CA ASP A 46 -8.13 -34.43 -16.83
C ASP A 46 -7.41 -33.59 -17.90
N GLU A 47 -7.88 -33.65 -19.16
CA GLU A 47 -7.35 -32.83 -20.26
C GLU A 47 -7.64 -31.34 -20.09
N TYR A 48 -8.77 -30.99 -19.45
CA TYR A 48 -9.13 -29.61 -19.13
C TYR A 48 -8.27 -29.05 -17.98
N GLU A 49 -8.11 -29.81 -16.89
CA GLU A 49 -7.32 -29.38 -15.72
C GLU A 49 -5.83 -29.20 -16.07
N GLN A 50 -5.26 -30.10 -16.86
CA GLN A 50 -3.86 -30.00 -17.31
C GLN A 50 -3.61 -28.77 -18.21
N ASN A 51 -4.59 -28.40 -19.04
CA ASN A 51 -4.54 -27.20 -19.87
C ASN A 51 -4.67 -25.90 -19.07
N VAL A 52 -5.51 -25.89 -18.02
CA VAL A 52 -5.66 -24.73 -17.13
C VAL A 52 -4.36 -24.44 -16.36
N GLU A 53 -3.69 -25.47 -15.86
CA GLU A 53 -2.44 -25.32 -15.11
C GLU A 53 -1.27 -24.84 -16.00
N SER A 54 -1.22 -25.30 -17.26
CA SER A 54 -0.28 -24.81 -18.28
C SER A 54 -0.54 -23.35 -18.66
N CYS A 55 -1.81 -22.95 -18.76
CA CYS A 55 -2.21 -21.57 -19.06
C CYS A 55 -1.82 -20.59 -17.93
N GLY A 56 -2.03 -20.99 -16.67
CA GLY A 56 -1.68 -20.16 -15.50
C GLY A 56 -0.18 -19.84 -15.42
N LYS A 57 0.69 -20.83 -15.70
CA LYS A 57 2.15 -20.64 -15.71
C LYS A 57 2.61 -19.67 -16.80
N LYS A 58 1.92 -19.61 -17.95
CA LYS A 58 2.22 -18.67 -19.05
C LYS A 58 1.75 -17.25 -18.71
N SER A 59 0.59 -17.10 -18.08
CA SER A 59 0.09 -15.80 -17.61
C SER A 59 1.05 -15.17 -16.60
N LEU A 60 1.55 -15.96 -15.65
CA LEU A 60 2.51 -15.50 -14.65
C LEU A 60 3.86 -15.07 -15.29
N LEU A 61 4.32 -15.79 -16.31
CA LEU A 61 5.53 -15.41 -17.05
C LEU A 61 5.34 -14.09 -17.82
N LEU A 62 4.19 -13.91 -18.46
CA LEU A 62 3.86 -12.68 -19.18
C LEU A 62 3.82 -11.48 -18.23
N GLU A 63 3.13 -11.61 -17.10
CA GLU A 63 3.05 -10.57 -16.06
C GLU A 63 4.46 -10.18 -15.55
N LYS A 64 5.29 -11.17 -15.20
CA LYS A 64 6.68 -10.93 -14.78
C LYS A 64 7.52 -10.25 -15.86
N THR A 65 7.36 -10.61 -17.14
CA THR A 65 8.07 -9.91 -18.22
C THR A 65 7.62 -8.45 -18.37
N THR A 66 6.33 -8.15 -18.17
CA THR A 66 5.82 -6.78 -18.21
C THR A 66 6.30 -5.93 -17.04
N GLU A 67 6.42 -6.52 -15.85
CA GLU A 67 6.95 -5.87 -14.65
C GLU A 67 8.45 -5.55 -14.80
N ILE A 68 9.25 -6.50 -15.30
CA ILE A 68 10.67 -6.30 -15.61
C ILE A 68 10.86 -5.19 -16.65
N ALA A 69 9.98 -5.09 -17.66
CA ALA A 69 9.99 -4.00 -18.62
C ALA A 69 9.61 -2.64 -18.00
N GLY A 70 8.75 -2.63 -16.97
CA GLY A 70 8.43 -1.47 -16.15
C GLY A 70 9.62 -0.95 -15.36
N LEU A 71 10.26 -1.84 -14.59
CA LEU A 71 11.44 -1.53 -13.79
C LEU A 71 12.61 -1.03 -14.65
N ARG A 72 12.78 -1.60 -15.86
CA ARG A 72 13.76 -1.09 -16.83
C ARG A 72 13.50 0.37 -17.19
N ARG A 73 12.25 0.75 -17.51
CA ARG A 73 11.89 2.12 -17.88
C ARG A 73 12.16 3.11 -16.75
N GLU A 74 11.82 2.74 -15.53
CA GLU A 74 12.10 3.58 -14.35
C GLU A 74 13.60 3.75 -14.13
N LEU A 75 14.37 2.67 -14.26
CA LEU A 75 15.82 2.72 -14.11
C LEU A 75 16.50 3.56 -15.22
N GLU A 76 15.94 3.57 -16.43
CA GLU A 76 16.35 4.44 -17.54
C GLU A 76 16.09 5.93 -17.24
N LEU A 77 14.96 6.24 -16.61
CA LEU A 77 14.64 7.61 -16.16
C LEU A 77 15.58 8.06 -15.04
N ILE A 78 15.83 7.21 -14.05
CA ILE A 78 16.80 7.48 -12.97
C ILE A 78 18.21 7.68 -13.57
N SER A 79 18.60 6.85 -14.55
CA SER A 79 19.88 7.00 -15.25
C SER A 79 20.00 8.37 -15.94
N LYS A 80 18.94 8.83 -16.61
CA LYS A 80 18.90 10.13 -17.30
C LYS A 80 19.02 11.30 -16.32
N LEU A 81 18.32 11.24 -15.19
CA LEU A 81 18.39 12.24 -14.12
C LEU A 81 19.79 12.31 -13.50
N LEU A 82 20.46 11.17 -13.31
CA LEU A 82 21.82 11.10 -12.75
C LEU A 82 22.90 11.61 -13.73
N THR A 83 22.62 11.65 -15.04
CA THR A 83 23.54 12.18 -16.06
C THR A 83 23.44 13.69 -16.29
N GLY A 84 22.53 14.40 -15.62
CA GLY A 84 22.50 15.87 -15.61
C GLY A 84 21.89 16.55 -16.85
N HIS A 85 21.21 15.82 -17.73
CA HIS A 85 20.39 16.41 -18.80
C HIS A 85 18.99 16.72 -18.26
N ALA A 86 18.86 17.82 -17.52
CA ALA A 86 17.62 18.18 -16.82
C ALA A 86 16.58 18.89 -17.72
N ASP A 87 16.96 19.42 -18.89
CA ASP A 87 16.06 20.32 -19.65
C ASP A 87 15.06 19.62 -20.58
N GLU A 88 15.35 18.43 -21.12
CA GLU A 88 14.46 17.79 -22.10
C GLU A 88 13.50 16.76 -21.49
N ALA A 89 13.71 16.32 -20.25
CA ALA A 89 12.90 15.28 -19.61
C ALA A 89 11.67 15.84 -18.86
N LEU A 90 11.64 17.14 -18.56
CA LEU A 90 10.59 17.77 -17.77
C LEU A 90 9.28 17.97 -18.58
N GLU A 91 9.36 18.09 -19.90
CA GLU A 91 8.18 18.28 -20.77
C GLU A 91 7.31 17.01 -20.90
N GLY A 92 7.92 15.82 -20.83
CA GLY A 92 7.19 14.56 -20.93
C GLY A 92 6.24 14.28 -19.76
N LEU A 93 6.45 14.93 -18.61
CA LEU A 93 5.62 14.76 -17.42
C LEU A 93 4.36 15.65 -17.45
N GLN A 94 4.40 16.80 -18.12
CA GLN A 94 3.27 17.73 -18.16
C GLN A 94 2.16 17.30 -19.12
N HIS A 95 2.47 16.54 -20.16
CA HIS A 95 1.47 16.13 -21.17
C HIS A 95 0.57 14.96 -20.79
N LYS A 96 0.88 14.18 -19.74
CA LYS A 96 0.00 13.09 -19.27
C LYS A 96 -0.98 13.50 -18.17
N ILE A 97 -0.79 14.67 -17.56
CA ILE A 97 -1.70 15.22 -16.54
C ILE A 97 -2.70 16.20 -17.17
N SER A 98 -2.42 16.73 -18.37
CA SER A 98 -3.30 17.66 -19.09
C SER A 98 -4.33 16.96 -19.99
N GLY A 99 -4.97 15.90 -19.49
CA GLY A 99 -6.03 15.17 -20.21
C GLY A 99 -7.46 15.63 -19.87
N SER A 100 -7.63 16.50 -18.87
CA SER A 100 -8.96 16.83 -18.35
C SER A 100 -9.10 18.30 -17.93
N ILE A 101 -8.80 19.25 -18.82
CA ILE A 101 -9.44 20.57 -18.75
C ILE A 101 -9.81 20.99 -20.18
N VAL A 102 -11.06 20.69 -20.54
CA VAL A 102 -11.71 21.35 -21.66
C VAL A 102 -11.94 22.81 -21.27
N SER A 103 -11.23 23.68 -21.98
CA SER A 103 -11.55 25.06 -22.35
C SER A 103 -12.80 25.69 -21.71
N ALA A 104 -12.58 26.70 -20.87
CA ALA A 104 -13.47 27.85 -20.72
C ALA A 104 -12.63 29.12 -20.80
N SER A 105 -12.27 29.50 -22.04
CA SER A 105 -11.86 30.87 -22.34
C SER A 105 -13.11 31.67 -22.69
N SER A 106 -13.48 32.63 -21.85
CA SER A 106 -14.33 33.73 -22.28
C SER A 106 -13.80 35.06 -21.75
N VAL A 107 -13.33 35.86 -22.71
CA VAL A 107 -13.71 37.27 -22.93
C VAL A 107 -13.59 38.18 -21.70
N TRP A 108 -12.55 39.02 -21.73
CA TRP A 108 -12.52 40.26 -20.96
C TRP A 108 -13.52 41.24 -21.58
N ASP A 109 -14.54 41.63 -20.81
CA ASP A 109 -15.28 42.86 -21.07
C ASP A 109 -14.86 43.93 -20.05
N ALA A 110 -14.46 45.06 -20.60
CA ALA A 110 -14.20 46.30 -19.89
C ALA A 110 -15.54 46.93 -19.46
N ASN A 111 -15.83 46.97 -18.16
CA ASN A 111 -16.26 48.19 -17.47
C ASN A 111 -16.48 47.97 -15.97
N GLY A 112 -16.17 49.02 -15.22
CA GLY A 112 -16.09 48.99 -13.77
C GLY A 112 -17.39 48.73 -13.02
N LYS A 113 -17.27 47.94 -11.96
CA LYS A 113 -17.92 48.18 -10.67
C LYS A 113 -17.20 47.38 -9.59
N LEU A 114 -16.41 48.07 -8.78
CA LEU A 114 -15.93 47.54 -7.50
C LEU A 114 -17.13 47.30 -6.58
N ARG A 115 -17.30 46.07 -6.11
CA ARG A 115 -18.03 45.81 -4.87
C ARG A 115 -17.51 44.54 -4.19
N GLY A 116 -16.80 44.77 -3.08
CA GLY A 116 -16.83 43.91 -1.90
C GLY A 116 -15.66 42.94 -1.73
N SER A 117 -14.49 43.46 -1.36
CA SER A 117 -13.57 42.71 -0.49
C SER A 117 -13.12 43.64 0.64
N ALA A 118 -13.32 43.19 1.87
CA ALA A 118 -13.05 43.93 3.09
C ALA A 118 -11.54 44.03 3.33
N THR A 119 -10.92 45.05 2.75
CA THR A 119 -9.63 45.56 3.20
C THR A 119 -9.85 46.30 4.51
N SER A 120 -9.15 45.85 5.55
CA SER A 120 -8.97 46.57 6.81
C SER A 120 -8.63 48.04 6.54
N THR A 121 -9.45 48.90 7.11
CA THR A 121 -9.32 50.36 7.09
C THR A 121 -7.99 50.77 7.75
N PRO A 122 -7.22 51.69 7.14
CA PRO A 122 -6.21 52.46 7.86
C PRO A 122 -6.92 53.63 8.55
N GLU A 123 -7.56 53.35 9.68
CA GLU A 123 -8.46 54.31 10.37
C GLU A 123 -7.78 55.13 11.48
N LYS A 124 -6.43 55.21 11.53
CA LYS A 124 -5.71 55.93 12.60
C LYS A 124 -5.03 57.25 12.20
N SER A 125 -5.34 57.83 11.04
CA SER A 125 -4.74 59.11 10.63
C SER A 125 -5.51 60.34 11.13
N ALA A 126 -6.76 60.19 11.58
CA ALA A 126 -7.59 61.31 12.03
C ALA A 126 -7.29 61.78 13.47
N ASP A 127 -6.89 60.88 14.38
CA ASP A 127 -6.66 61.18 15.80
C ASP A 127 -5.37 61.96 16.09
N LEU A 128 -4.37 61.89 15.21
CA LEU A 128 -3.07 62.57 15.43
C LEU A 128 -3.16 64.09 15.25
N SER A 129 -4.24 64.60 14.67
CA SER A 129 -4.46 66.03 14.41
C SER A 129 -4.94 66.84 15.62
N GLN A 130 -5.41 66.15 16.67
CA GLN A 130 -5.97 66.77 17.89
C GLN A 130 -5.00 66.77 19.08
N LEU A 131 -3.84 66.11 18.96
CA LEU A 131 -2.86 65.97 20.04
C LEU A 131 -1.94 67.20 20.10
N SER A 132 -1.63 67.65 21.32
CA SER A 132 -0.61 68.68 21.54
C SER A 132 0.77 68.20 21.06
N ARG A 133 1.67 69.15 20.79
CA ARG A 133 3.02 68.85 20.31
C ARG A 133 3.76 67.87 21.22
N GLU A 134 3.59 68.01 22.53
CA GLU A 134 4.18 67.15 23.55
C GLU A 134 3.56 65.74 23.54
N GLU A 135 2.25 65.61 23.35
CA GLU A 135 1.56 64.32 23.24
C GLU A 135 1.93 63.57 21.97
N LEU A 136 2.10 64.29 20.84
CA LEU A 136 2.56 63.70 19.59
C LEU A 136 3.98 63.17 19.70
N ILE A 137 4.88 63.93 20.35
CA ILE A 137 6.25 63.48 20.65
C ILE A 137 6.22 62.23 21.53
N ASN A 138 5.34 62.17 22.53
CA ASN A 138 5.22 61.01 23.42
C ASN A 138 4.61 59.79 22.72
N HIS A 139 3.66 59.98 21.80
CA HIS A 139 3.09 58.94 20.95
C HIS A 139 4.19 58.29 20.09
N PHE A 140 4.91 59.08 19.30
CA PHE A 140 5.99 58.56 18.45
C PHE A 140 7.14 57.96 19.25
N LYS A 141 7.47 58.49 20.44
CA LYS A 141 8.44 57.85 21.33
C LYS A 141 7.96 56.49 21.81
N SER A 142 6.67 56.36 22.16
CA SER A 142 6.09 55.09 22.62
C SER A 142 6.04 54.07 21.49
N GLU A 143 5.66 54.51 20.29
CA GLU A 143 5.63 53.70 19.07
C GLU A 143 7.04 53.25 18.66
N MET A 144 8.04 54.14 18.74
CA MET A 144 9.44 53.80 18.50
C MET A 144 9.98 52.81 19.54
N ILE A 145 9.61 52.95 20.82
CA ILE A 145 9.97 51.98 21.87
C ILE A 145 9.30 50.63 21.59
N GLN A 146 8.05 50.63 21.13
CA GLN A 146 7.33 49.41 20.81
C GLN A 146 7.94 48.70 19.60
N LEU A 147 8.18 49.41 18.50
CA LEU A 147 8.87 48.87 17.32
C LEU A 147 10.26 48.34 17.67
N LYS A 148 10.99 49.03 18.55
CA LYS A 148 12.30 48.55 19.03
C LYS A 148 12.15 47.24 19.81
N ARG A 149 11.16 47.12 20.70
CA ARG A 149 10.92 45.89 21.46
C ARG A 149 10.49 44.74 20.56
N GLU A 150 9.66 45.01 19.55
CA GLU A 150 9.24 44.02 18.56
C GLU A 150 10.44 43.53 17.74
N HIS A 151 11.30 44.45 17.28
CA HIS A 151 12.52 44.10 16.58
C HIS A 151 13.49 43.28 17.45
N ASP A 152 13.71 43.69 18.70
CA ASP A 152 14.56 42.97 19.66
C ASP A 152 13.99 41.55 19.93
N TYR A 153 12.66 41.40 19.99
CA TYR A 153 11.99 40.11 20.14
C TYR A 153 12.15 39.21 18.90
N THR A 154 11.96 39.74 17.68
CA THR A 154 12.17 38.98 16.44
C THR A 154 13.62 38.53 16.29
N ILE A 155 14.59 39.38 16.66
CA ILE A 155 16.00 39.00 16.67
C ILE A 155 16.23 37.86 17.66
N GLN A 156 15.65 37.95 18.86
CA GLN A 156 15.77 36.91 19.88
C GLN A 156 15.18 35.58 19.39
N GLU A 157 14.00 35.59 18.77
CA GLU A 157 13.34 34.42 18.20
C GLU A 157 14.17 33.78 17.08
N MET A 158 14.62 34.57 16.11
CA MET A 158 15.51 34.07 15.04
C MET A 158 16.83 33.52 15.58
N THR A 159 17.35 34.11 16.65
CA THR A 159 18.57 33.65 17.32
C THR A 159 18.35 32.31 18.04
N GLU A 160 17.23 32.15 18.73
CA GLU A 160 16.85 30.90 19.40
C GLU A 160 16.63 29.77 18.37
N GLU A 161 15.95 30.06 17.25
CA GLU A 161 15.79 29.13 16.13
C GLU A 161 17.13 28.72 15.51
N TYR A 162 18.03 29.68 15.28
CA TYR A 162 19.38 29.38 14.81
C TYR A 162 20.14 28.47 15.79
N PHE A 163 20.07 28.73 17.09
CA PHE A 163 20.70 27.88 18.10
C PHE A 163 20.02 26.51 18.24
N SER A 164 18.71 26.43 18.06
CA SER A 164 17.93 25.19 18.04
C SER A 164 18.32 24.30 16.86
N ILE A 165 18.37 24.87 15.64
CA ILE A 165 18.85 24.20 14.43
C ILE A 165 20.30 23.78 14.62
N LYS A 166 21.17 24.67 15.10
CA LYS A 166 22.58 24.36 15.36
C LYS A 166 22.74 23.21 16.36
N ARG A 167 21.93 23.17 17.43
CA ARG A 167 21.93 22.08 18.42
C ARG A 167 21.42 20.77 17.82
N ARG A 168 20.39 20.79 16.96
CA ARG A 168 19.95 19.60 16.21
C ARG A 168 21.04 19.09 15.28
N CYS A 169 21.71 19.98 14.54
CA CYS A 169 22.83 19.61 13.66
C CYS A 169 24.00 19.02 14.44
N LEU A 170 24.38 19.61 15.58
CA LEU A 170 25.45 19.08 16.43
C LEU A 170 25.06 17.75 17.11
N ASN A 171 23.80 17.59 17.53
CA ASN A 171 23.28 16.32 18.04
C ASN A 171 23.24 15.21 16.97
N LEU A 172 23.06 15.58 15.69
CA LEU A 172 23.18 14.67 14.55
C LEU A 172 24.65 14.32 14.22
N GLU A 173 25.60 15.21 14.54
CA GLU A 173 27.03 14.90 14.47
C GLU A 173 27.51 14.02 15.65
N GLU A 174 26.99 14.22 16.86
CA GLU A 174 27.32 13.41 18.04
C GLU A 174 26.64 12.03 18.06
N ARG A 175 25.42 11.90 17.51
CA ARG A 175 24.79 10.60 17.22
C ARG A 175 25.21 10.14 15.82
N GLY A 176 26.45 9.68 15.72
CA GLY A 176 27.14 9.42 14.46
C GLY A 176 26.29 8.85 13.32
N SER A 177 26.25 9.59 12.20
CA SER A 177 26.69 9.12 10.87
C SER A 177 26.22 10.08 9.76
N PHE A 178 26.93 11.18 9.52
CA PHE A 178 26.99 11.80 8.19
C PHE A 178 28.34 12.48 7.94
N SER A 179 29.40 11.67 7.82
CA SER A 179 30.57 12.08 7.05
C SER A 179 30.31 11.84 5.55
N CYS A 180 29.40 12.60 4.92
CA CYS A 180 29.20 12.57 3.47
C CYS A 180 29.28 13.96 2.85
N LEU A 181 30.42 14.63 3.08
CA LEU A 181 30.89 15.75 2.27
C LEU A 181 32.33 15.46 1.78
N LYS A 182 32.56 14.19 1.43
CA LYS A 182 33.75 13.74 0.71
C LYS A 182 33.30 12.94 -0.51
N LYS A 183 33.15 13.65 -1.63
CA LYS A 183 33.31 13.21 -3.03
C LYS A 183 32.89 11.76 -3.33
N ASP A 184 31.70 11.63 -3.94
CA ASP A 184 31.50 10.96 -5.23
C ASP A 184 32.28 9.65 -5.48
N LYS A 185 32.19 8.68 -4.58
CA LYS A 185 32.57 7.28 -4.90
C LYS A 185 31.37 6.38 -5.00
N GLU A 186 30.39 6.54 -4.12
CA GLU A 186 29.19 5.72 -4.10
C GLU A 186 28.19 6.16 -5.16
N PHE A 187 27.98 7.47 -5.33
CA PHE A 187 27.16 8.02 -6.42
C PHE A 187 27.77 7.73 -7.80
N ASP A 188 29.09 7.84 -7.94
CA ASP A 188 29.78 7.49 -9.19
C ASP A 188 29.75 5.98 -9.46
N ALA A 189 29.86 5.15 -8.43
CA ALA A 189 29.69 3.70 -8.57
C ALA A 189 28.26 3.35 -8.96
N LEU A 190 27.25 4.03 -8.40
CA LEU A 190 25.85 3.84 -8.74
C LEU A 190 25.57 4.30 -10.18
N ARG A 191 26.06 5.47 -10.59
CA ARG A 191 25.99 6.00 -11.96
C ARG A 191 26.58 5.03 -12.99
N LYS A 192 27.65 4.30 -12.63
CA LYS A 192 28.27 3.27 -13.49
C LYS A 192 27.56 1.91 -13.44
N LYS A 193 26.91 1.57 -12.33
CA LYS A 193 26.20 0.28 -12.16
C LYS A 193 24.84 0.27 -12.85
N ILE A 194 24.13 1.40 -12.89
CA ILE A 194 22.78 1.50 -13.47
C ILE A 194 22.73 1.03 -14.94
N PRO A 195 23.62 1.50 -15.85
CA PRO A 195 23.63 1.02 -17.24
C PRO A 195 23.90 -0.49 -17.37
N ASN A 196 24.73 -1.04 -16.48
CA ASN A 196 25.02 -2.48 -16.45
C ASN A 196 23.78 -3.28 -16.02
N ILE A 197 23.02 -2.79 -15.03
CA ILE A 197 21.76 -3.41 -14.61
C ILE A 197 20.72 -3.33 -15.74
N ILE A 198 20.60 -2.19 -16.43
CA ILE A 198 19.71 -2.04 -17.60
C ILE A 198 20.05 -3.09 -18.67
N SER A 199 21.35 -3.26 -19.00
CA SER A 199 21.78 -4.26 -20.00
C SER A 199 21.50 -5.72 -19.57
N LYS A 200 21.54 -6.01 -18.27
CA LYS A 200 21.17 -7.32 -17.73
C LYS A 200 19.67 -7.57 -17.81
N LEU A 201 18.86 -6.56 -17.51
CA LEU A 201 17.40 -6.64 -17.65
C LEU A 201 17.00 -6.83 -19.12
N GLU A 202 17.69 -6.17 -20.06
CA GLU A 202 17.48 -6.36 -21.50
C GLU A 202 17.80 -7.78 -21.95
N LYS A 203 18.89 -8.37 -21.44
CA LYS A 203 19.20 -9.78 -21.69
C LYS A 203 18.11 -10.72 -21.13
N VAL A 204 17.63 -10.46 -19.91
CA VAL A 204 16.57 -11.26 -19.27
C VAL A 204 15.24 -11.14 -20.04
N LEU A 205 14.89 -9.95 -20.52
CA LEU A 205 13.71 -9.72 -21.35
C LEU A 205 13.81 -10.47 -22.68
N SER A 206 14.94 -10.37 -23.38
CA SER A 206 15.16 -11.08 -24.64
C SER A 206 15.16 -12.60 -24.47
N GLU A 207 15.70 -13.11 -23.37
CA GLU A 207 15.73 -14.54 -23.05
C GLU A 207 14.34 -15.06 -22.59
N GLY A 208 13.55 -14.21 -21.91
CA GLY A 208 12.15 -14.46 -21.56
C GLY A 208 11.23 -14.54 -22.79
N GLU A 209 11.34 -13.59 -23.72
CA GLU A 209 10.59 -13.61 -24.98
C GLU A 209 10.94 -14.82 -25.85
N LYS A 210 12.23 -15.16 -25.91
CA LYS A 210 12.70 -16.32 -26.68
C LYS A 210 12.22 -17.65 -26.09
N SER A 211 12.28 -17.79 -24.76
CA SER A 211 11.79 -19.01 -24.07
C SER A 211 10.27 -19.17 -24.18
N LEU A 212 9.51 -18.07 -24.14
CA LEU A 212 8.06 -18.08 -24.39
C LEU A 212 7.75 -18.53 -25.83
N LEU A 213 8.48 -17.99 -26.82
CA LEU A 213 8.30 -18.34 -28.22
C LEU A 213 8.66 -19.80 -28.51
N GLU A 214 9.76 -20.32 -27.95
CA GLU A 214 10.15 -21.73 -28.07
C GLU A 214 9.12 -22.68 -27.42
N SER A 215 8.57 -22.29 -26.27
CA SER A 215 7.50 -23.04 -25.59
C SER A 215 6.21 -23.10 -26.41
N LEU A 216 5.75 -21.95 -26.95
CA LEU A 216 4.55 -21.87 -27.79
C LEU A 216 4.72 -22.61 -29.14
N LEU A 217 5.94 -22.64 -29.70
CA LEU A 217 6.24 -23.41 -30.90
C LEU A 217 6.23 -24.92 -30.64
N LEU A 218 6.75 -25.36 -29.48
CA LEU A 218 6.72 -26.76 -29.07
C LEU A 218 5.27 -27.23 -28.84
N GLU A 219 4.47 -26.42 -28.16
CA GLU A 219 3.05 -26.69 -27.93
C GLU A 219 2.26 -26.73 -29.24
N ASN A 220 2.47 -25.78 -30.17
CA ASN A 220 1.84 -25.84 -31.49
C ASN A 220 2.22 -27.11 -32.25
N ARG A 221 3.45 -27.59 -32.09
CA ARG A 221 3.89 -28.86 -32.69
C ARG A 221 3.17 -30.03 -32.05
N GLN A 222 3.07 -30.08 -30.72
CA GLN A 222 2.33 -31.12 -30.01
C GLN A 222 0.84 -31.14 -30.38
N LEU A 223 0.19 -29.98 -30.41
CA LEU A 223 -1.21 -29.85 -30.83
C LEU A 223 -1.41 -30.31 -32.28
N LYS A 224 -0.46 -29.99 -33.17
CA LYS A 224 -0.50 -30.45 -34.56
C LYS A 224 -0.36 -31.97 -34.65
N ASP A 225 0.52 -32.57 -33.87
CA ASP A 225 0.72 -34.01 -33.82
C ASP A 225 -0.52 -34.71 -33.23
N SER A 226 -1.09 -34.20 -32.14
CA SER A 226 -2.35 -34.68 -31.55
C SER A 226 -3.54 -34.55 -32.51
N LEU A 227 -3.62 -33.46 -33.27
CA LEU A 227 -4.66 -33.26 -34.27
C LEU A 227 -4.53 -34.28 -35.42
N SER A 228 -3.30 -34.57 -35.86
CA SER A 228 -3.05 -35.61 -36.85
C SER A 228 -3.43 -37.00 -36.34
N GLU A 229 -3.13 -37.30 -35.07
CA GLU A 229 -3.52 -38.57 -34.44
C GLU A 229 -5.05 -38.69 -34.29
N ALA A 230 -5.73 -37.60 -33.93
CA ALA A 230 -7.18 -37.56 -33.85
C ALA A 230 -7.83 -37.78 -35.22
N ASP A 231 -7.27 -37.22 -36.30
CA ASP A 231 -7.75 -37.40 -37.67
C ASP A 231 -7.57 -38.85 -38.16
N GLU A 232 -6.45 -39.49 -37.81
CA GLU A 232 -6.26 -40.93 -38.04
C GLU A 232 -7.25 -41.79 -37.25
N LYS A 233 -7.47 -41.49 -35.96
CA LYS A 233 -8.47 -42.18 -35.12
C LYS A 233 -9.88 -42.04 -35.70
N MET A 234 -10.25 -40.84 -36.14
CA MET A 234 -11.54 -40.57 -36.77
C MET A 234 -11.70 -41.36 -38.08
N SER A 235 -10.67 -41.42 -38.91
CA SER A 235 -10.65 -42.24 -40.12
C SER A 235 -10.84 -43.73 -39.82
N ARG A 236 -10.17 -44.25 -38.76
CA ARG A 236 -10.33 -45.63 -38.31
C ARG A 236 -11.73 -45.91 -37.79
N LEU A 237 -12.31 -45.01 -37.00
CA LEU A 237 -13.69 -45.13 -36.51
C LEU A 237 -14.69 -45.13 -37.66
N SER A 238 -14.52 -44.23 -38.64
CA SER A 238 -15.37 -44.20 -39.85
C SER A 238 -15.32 -45.53 -40.61
N GLN A 239 -14.15 -46.15 -40.73
CA GLN A 239 -14.00 -47.48 -41.35
C GLN A 239 -14.67 -48.58 -40.52
N VAL A 240 -14.59 -48.51 -39.19
CA VAL A 240 -15.26 -49.45 -38.29
C VAL A 240 -16.78 -49.33 -38.38
N GLU A 241 -17.32 -48.11 -38.43
CA GLU A 241 -18.75 -47.88 -38.66
C GLU A 241 -19.21 -48.44 -40.02
N GLU A 242 -18.44 -48.23 -41.09
CA GLU A 242 -18.71 -48.78 -42.42
C GLU A 242 -18.79 -50.32 -42.39
N ASN A 243 -17.87 -50.95 -41.65
CA ASN A 243 -17.85 -52.40 -41.47
C ASN A 243 -19.06 -52.90 -40.66
N HIS A 244 -19.44 -52.20 -39.57
CA HIS A 244 -20.64 -52.52 -38.80
C HIS A 244 -21.91 -52.36 -39.65
N ARG A 245 -22.02 -51.30 -40.47
CA ARG A 245 -23.13 -51.12 -41.42
C ARG A 245 -23.22 -52.26 -42.45
N LYS A 246 -22.09 -52.86 -42.85
CA LYS A 246 -22.10 -54.04 -43.73
C LYS A 246 -22.53 -55.31 -43.00
N LEU A 247 -22.07 -55.51 -41.76
CA LEU A 247 -22.46 -56.65 -40.92
C LEU A 247 -23.96 -56.61 -40.59
N ILE A 248 -24.50 -55.44 -40.25
CA ILE A 248 -25.93 -55.25 -39.98
C ILE A 248 -26.75 -55.65 -41.20
N ARG A 249 -26.42 -55.13 -42.40
CA ARG A 249 -27.10 -55.50 -43.65
C ARG A 249 -27.04 -57.00 -43.94
N LYS A 250 -25.92 -57.65 -43.61
CA LYS A 250 -25.78 -59.10 -43.78
C LYS A 250 -26.67 -59.85 -42.79
N LEU A 251 -26.66 -59.46 -41.51
CA LEU A 251 -27.53 -60.07 -40.49
C LEU A 251 -29.00 -59.87 -40.80
N GLU A 252 -29.40 -58.70 -41.30
CA GLU A 252 -30.77 -58.44 -41.77
C GLU A 252 -31.16 -59.41 -42.90
N SER A 253 -30.29 -59.61 -43.89
CA SER A 253 -30.50 -60.59 -44.97
C SER A 253 -30.53 -62.04 -44.47
N ASP A 254 -29.68 -62.40 -43.51
CA ASP A 254 -29.61 -63.74 -42.93
C ASP A 254 -30.86 -64.03 -42.08
N VAL A 255 -31.35 -63.04 -41.32
CA VAL A 255 -32.61 -63.12 -40.57
C VAL A 255 -33.79 -63.23 -41.52
N GLU A 256 -33.83 -62.45 -42.60
CA GLU A 256 -34.90 -62.53 -43.59
C GLU A 256 -34.91 -63.91 -44.29
N ALA A 257 -33.74 -64.45 -44.64
CA ALA A 257 -33.60 -65.79 -45.19
C ALA A 257 -34.00 -66.89 -44.18
N SER A 258 -33.65 -66.72 -42.89
CA SER A 258 -34.07 -67.63 -41.81
C SER A 258 -35.57 -67.62 -41.64
N ILE A 259 -36.21 -66.45 -41.60
CA ILE A 259 -37.67 -66.34 -41.48
C ILE A 259 -38.37 -67.01 -42.66
N TYR A 260 -37.90 -66.81 -43.89
CA TYR A 260 -38.43 -67.50 -45.08
C TYR A 260 -38.19 -69.02 -45.03
N GLY A 261 -37.02 -69.45 -44.57
CA GLY A 261 -36.66 -70.86 -44.41
C GLY A 261 -37.49 -71.56 -43.33
N ASP A 262 -37.65 -70.93 -42.17
CA ASP A 262 -38.41 -71.45 -41.03
C ASP A 262 -39.91 -71.49 -41.31
N LEU A 263 -40.47 -70.51 -42.04
CA LEU A 263 -41.87 -70.57 -42.52
C LEU A 263 -42.08 -71.70 -43.52
N TYR A 264 -41.18 -71.85 -44.50
CA TYR A 264 -41.26 -72.92 -45.49
C TYR A 264 -41.08 -74.30 -44.84
N TRP A 265 -40.12 -74.43 -43.92
CA TRP A 265 -39.85 -75.64 -43.14
C TRP A 265 -40.99 -75.98 -42.18
N SER A 266 -41.60 -74.99 -41.53
CA SER A 266 -42.77 -75.19 -40.66
C SER A 266 -43.98 -75.70 -41.44
N ILE A 267 -44.23 -75.17 -42.64
CA ILE A 267 -45.30 -75.64 -43.53
C ILE A 267 -45.01 -77.07 -44.02
N VAL A 268 -43.77 -77.36 -44.42
CA VAL A 268 -43.34 -78.71 -44.86
C VAL A 268 -43.41 -79.71 -43.70
N ASN A 269 -42.99 -79.34 -42.49
CA ASN A 269 -43.09 -80.20 -41.31
C ASN A 269 -44.52 -80.37 -40.80
N GLN A 270 -45.42 -79.40 -40.93
CA GLN A 270 -46.85 -79.65 -40.64
C GLN A 270 -47.45 -80.69 -41.59
N ILE A 271 -47.01 -80.71 -42.86
CA ILE A 271 -47.41 -81.71 -43.85
C ILE A 271 -46.74 -83.08 -43.56
N GLN A 272 -45.49 -83.09 -43.06
CA GLN A 272 -44.73 -84.31 -42.74
C GLN A 272 -45.13 -84.94 -41.39
N CYS A 273 -45.43 -84.13 -40.36
CA CYS A 273 -45.80 -84.56 -39.00
C CYS A 273 -47.24 -85.08 -38.89
N SER A 274 -48.07 -84.87 -39.92
CA SER A 274 -49.37 -85.55 -40.05
C SER A 274 -49.25 -87.04 -40.44
N LYS A 275 -48.02 -87.56 -40.64
CA LYS A 275 -47.77 -88.92 -41.13
C LYS A 275 -46.76 -89.74 -40.31
N LYS A 276 -46.27 -89.25 -39.16
CA LYS A 276 -45.19 -89.94 -38.42
C LYS A 276 -45.29 -89.78 -36.90
N GLU A 277 -46.45 -90.08 -36.32
CA GLU A 277 -46.50 -90.56 -34.94
C GLU A 277 -46.04 -92.02 -34.92
N ALA A 278 -44.80 -92.27 -34.48
CA ALA A 278 -44.40 -93.51 -33.81
C ALA A 278 -42.95 -93.41 -33.33
N SER A 279 -42.81 -93.45 -32.00
CA SER A 279 -41.72 -94.06 -31.21
C SER A 279 -40.27 -93.62 -31.40
N GLU A 280 -39.69 -93.08 -30.33
CA GLU A 280 -38.32 -93.31 -29.77
C GLU A 280 -37.96 -92.10 -28.88
N SER A 281 -37.26 -92.18 -27.76
CA SER A 281 -36.83 -93.26 -26.86
C SER A 281 -36.55 -92.58 -25.50
N LYS A 282 -36.64 -93.32 -24.39
CA LYS A 282 -36.70 -92.77 -23.00
C LYS A 282 -35.31 -92.53 -22.38
N ILE A 283 -34.22 -92.67 -23.13
CA ILE A 283 -32.86 -92.77 -22.55
C ILE A 283 -32.06 -91.46 -22.66
N ASP A 284 -32.33 -90.57 -23.63
CA ASP A 284 -31.62 -89.29 -23.78
C ASP A 284 -32.06 -88.20 -22.76
N LEU A 285 -33.14 -88.43 -22.02
CA LEU A 285 -33.71 -87.45 -21.08
C LEU A 285 -32.94 -87.41 -19.74
N GLU A 286 -32.39 -88.55 -19.30
CA GLU A 286 -31.71 -88.64 -18.00
C GLU A 286 -30.30 -88.04 -18.05
N ASP A 287 -29.54 -88.26 -19.12
CA ASP A 287 -28.22 -87.65 -19.31
C ASP A 287 -28.32 -86.13 -19.47
N SER A 288 -29.31 -85.65 -20.25
CA SER A 288 -29.57 -84.20 -20.40
C SER A 288 -30.02 -83.53 -19.09
N PHE A 289 -30.78 -84.24 -18.25
CA PHE A 289 -31.22 -83.72 -16.96
C PHE A 289 -30.05 -83.58 -15.96
N VAL A 290 -29.17 -84.57 -15.87
CA VAL A 290 -27.99 -84.51 -15.00
C VAL A 290 -27.02 -83.42 -15.46
N GLU A 291 -26.79 -83.28 -16.77
CA GLU A 291 -25.97 -82.20 -17.32
C GLU A 291 -26.55 -80.81 -17.00
N SER A 292 -27.89 -80.64 -17.12
CA SER A 292 -28.57 -79.41 -16.75
C SER A 292 -28.48 -79.10 -15.25
N CYS A 293 -28.59 -80.10 -14.38
CA CYS A 293 -28.45 -79.91 -12.93
C CYS A 293 -27.02 -79.50 -12.55
N MET A 294 -26.01 -80.16 -13.12
CA MET A 294 -24.60 -79.82 -12.90
C MET A 294 -24.27 -78.42 -13.42
N ALA A 295 -24.76 -78.07 -14.62
CA ALA A 295 -24.58 -76.73 -15.18
C ALA A 295 -25.23 -75.65 -14.29
N GLN A 296 -26.41 -75.92 -13.74
CA GLN A 296 -27.12 -75.01 -12.83
C GLN A 296 -26.34 -74.79 -11.51
N GLU A 297 -25.80 -75.86 -10.91
CA GLU A 297 -24.98 -75.76 -9.70
C GLU A 297 -23.66 -75.01 -9.94
N CYS A 298 -22.98 -75.28 -11.06
CA CYS A 298 -21.79 -74.53 -11.46
C CYS A 298 -22.11 -73.04 -11.66
N CYS A 299 -23.21 -72.71 -12.32
CA CYS A 299 -23.65 -71.32 -12.48
C CYS A 299 -23.93 -70.67 -11.12
N ALA A 300 -24.59 -71.37 -10.20
CA ALA A 300 -24.91 -70.85 -8.88
C ALA A 300 -23.65 -70.49 -8.07
N VAL A 301 -22.60 -71.31 -8.14
CA VAL A 301 -21.32 -71.03 -7.47
C VAL A 301 -20.63 -69.82 -8.09
N ILE A 302 -20.60 -69.72 -9.42
CA ILE A 302 -20.00 -68.57 -10.14
C ILE A 302 -20.73 -67.27 -9.76
N TYR A 303 -22.06 -67.26 -9.77
CA TYR A 303 -22.83 -66.08 -9.39
C TYR A 303 -22.62 -65.70 -7.92
N LYS A 304 -22.54 -66.67 -7.02
CA LYS A 304 -22.29 -66.41 -5.60
C LYS A 304 -20.93 -65.75 -5.37
N GLU A 305 -19.89 -66.19 -6.07
CA GLU A 305 -18.56 -65.60 -5.94
C GLU A 305 -18.47 -64.22 -6.61
N ALA A 306 -19.09 -64.06 -7.78
CA ALA A 306 -19.21 -62.76 -8.45
C ALA A 306 -19.94 -61.72 -7.58
N LEU A 307 -20.99 -62.13 -6.85
CA LEU A 307 -21.70 -61.26 -5.92
C LEU A 307 -20.82 -60.83 -4.74
N LYS A 308 -20.03 -61.75 -4.16
CA LYS A 308 -19.10 -61.37 -3.08
C LYS A 308 -18.03 -60.38 -3.54
N GLU A 309 -17.49 -60.58 -4.73
CA GLU A 309 -16.50 -59.65 -5.29
C GLU A 309 -17.13 -58.29 -5.58
N ALA A 310 -18.36 -58.27 -6.12
CA ALA A 310 -19.13 -57.04 -6.32
C ALA A 310 -19.40 -56.30 -4.99
N ASP A 311 -19.81 -57.02 -3.93
CA ASP A 311 -20.01 -56.44 -2.59
C ASP A 311 -18.72 -55.83 -2.03
N LYS A 312 -17.57 -56.49 -2.26
CA LYS A 312 -16.27 -55.99 -1.84
C LYS A 312 -15.90 -54.70 -2.59
N ILE A 313 -16.10 -54.67 -3.91
CA ILE A 313 -15.88 -53.47 -4.73
C ILE A 313 -16.77 -52.32 -4.27
N VAL A 314 -18.07 -52.59 -4.04
CA VAL A 314 -19.02 -51.59 -3.52
C VAL A 314 -18.57 -51.05 -2.17
N GLY A 315 -18.10 -51.91 -1.26
CA GLY A 315 -17.55 -51.50 0.03
C GLY A 315 -16.34 -50.56 -0.11
N CYS A 316 -15.40 -50.89 -1.00
CA CYS A 316 -14.24 -50.04 -1.29
C CYS A 316 -14.65 -48.68 -1.91
N LEU A 317 -15.57 -48.68 -2.87
CA LEU A 317 -16.07 -47.46 -3.48
C LEU A 317 -16.79 -46.57 -2.45
N ASN A 318 -17.57 -47.15 -1.55
CA ASN A 318 -18.29 -46.39 -0.52
C ASN A 318 -17.33 -45.71 0.46
N MET A 319 -16.22 -46.36 0.82
CA MET A 319 -15.19 -45.74 1.65
C MET A 319 -14.54 -44.55 0.93
N ASN A 320 -14.14 -44.73 -0.33
CA ASN A 320 -13.55 -43.66 -1.15
C ASN A 320 -14.50 -42.47 -1.34
N VAL A 321 -15.80 -42.74 -1.52
CA VAL A 321 -16.83 -41.68 -1.63
C VAL A 321 -16.94 -40.92 -0.31
N SER A 322 -16.98 -41.61 0.82
CA SER A 322 -17.04 -40.98 2.15
C SER A 322 -15.82 -40.10 2.42
N GLU A 323 -14.61 -40.58 2.09
CA GLU A 323 -13.37 -39.80 2.26
C GLU A 323 -13.36 -38.55 1.37
N LYS A 324 -13.77 -38.67 0.10
CA LYS A 324 -13.89 -37.52 -0.81
C LYS A 324 -14.96 -36.53 -0.33
N GLU A 325 -16.07 -37.01 0.22
CA GLU A 325 -17.12 -36.15 0.76
C GLU A 325 -16.63 -35.37 1.99
N GLU A 326 -15.88 -36.00 2.89
CA GLU A 326 -15.29 -35.33 4.05
C GLU A 326 -14.23 -34.30 3.65
N ALA A 327 -13.38 -34.61 2.67
CA ALA A 327 -12.42 -33.67 2.11
C ALA A 327 -13.12 -32.43 1.51
N LEU A 328 -14.18 -32.64 0.74
CA LEU A 328 -14.95 -31.56 0.12
C LEU A 328 -15.68 -30.71 1.17
N ARG A 329 -16.19 -31.32 2.25
CA ARG A 329 -16.77 -30.59 3.39
C ARG A 329 -15.72 -29.73 4.11
N SER A 330 -14.50 -30.25 4.29
CA SER A 330 -13.39 -29.48 4.88
C SER A 330 -12.99 -28.30 3.98
N GLU A 331 -12.89 -28.51 2.67
CA GLU A 331 -12.60 -27.45 1.69
C GLU A 331 -13.69 -26.36 1.68
N MET A 332 -14.97 -26.75 1.76
CA MET A 332 -16.08 -25.80 1.84
C MET A 332 -16.01 -24.89 3.07
N VAL A 333 -15.65 -25.44 4.24
CA VAL A 333 -15.50 -24.65 5.48
C VAL A 333 -14.35 -23.66 5.34
N GLU A 334 -13.21 -24.11 4.81
CA GLU A 334 -12.04 -23.25 4.60
C GLU A 334 -12.33 -22.13 3.59
N LYS A 335 -13.09 -22.43 2.53
CA LYS A 335 -13.54 -21.42 1.56
C LYS A 335 -14.44 -20.35 2.19
N GLU A 336 -15.34 -20.72 3.10
CA GLU A 336 -16.17 -19.72 3.79
C GLU A 336 -15.33 -18.88 4.77
N ARG A 337 -14.37 -19.49 5.48
CA ARG A 337 -13.41 -18.77 6.33
C ARG A 337 -12.59 -17.74 5.53
N LEU A 338 -12.08 -18.14 4.36
CA LEU A 338 -11.33 -17.23 3.48
C LEU A 338 -12.21 -16.08 2.96
N LYS A 339 -13.48 -16.34 2.70
CA LYS A 339 -14.43 -15.31 2.25
C LYS A 339 -14.73 -14.29 3.35
N GLU A 340 -14.84 -14.73 4.61
CA GLU A 340 -14.95 -13.83 5.77
C GLU A 340 -13.69 -12.96 5.93
N GLU A 341 -12.50 -13.56 5.78
CA GLU A 341 -11.22 -12.84 5.84
C GLU A 341 -11.08 -11.79 4.72
N ILE A 342 -11.45 -12.16 3.49
CA ILE A 342 -11.49 -11.22 2.35
C ILE A 342 -12.43 -10.05 2.66
N HIS A 343 -13.62 -10.31 3.20
CA HIS A 343 -14.57 -9.26 3.54
C HIS A 343 -14.03 -8.33 4.64
N TRP A 344 -13.34 -8.89 5.64
CA TRP A 344 -12.68 -8.11 6.68
C TRP A 344 -11.58 -7.21 6.09
N LEU A 345 -10.73 -7.76 5.22
CA LEU A 345 -9.69 -7.00 4.52
C LEU A 345 -10.27 -5.89 3.63
N GLU A 346 -11.37 -6.14 2.91
CA GLU A 346 -12.07 -5.12 2.11
C GLU A 346 -12.58 -3.96 2.98
N CYS A 347 -13.11 -4.25 4.17
CA CYS A 347 -13.54 -3.22 5.12
C CYS A 347 -12.35 -2.37 5.60
N LEU A 348 -11.24 -3.03 5.94
CA LEU A 348 -10.01 -2.37 6.39
C LEU A 348 -9.43 -1.46 5.30
N VAL A 349 -9.41 -1.92 4.04
CA VAL A 349 -8.93 -1.14 2.90
C VAL A 349 -9.77 0.12 2.71
N LYS A 350 -11.10 0.04 2.81
CA LYS A 350 -11.99 1.21 2.72
C LYS A 350 -11.72 2.22 3.83
N GLU A 351 -11.56 1.78 5.08
CA GLU A 351 -11.22 2.67 6.19
C GLU A 351 -9.87 3.38 5.95
N LYS A 352 -8.88 2.66 5.42
CA LYS A 352 -7.58 3.25 5.07
C LYS A 352 -7.67 4.25 3.92
N GLU A 353 -8.49 3.98 2.91
CA GLU A 353 -8.75 4.90 1.80
C GLU A 353 -9.38 6.21 2.32
N ASP A 354 -10.37 6.12 3.21
CA ASP A 354 -11.02 7.29 3.82
C ASP A 354 -10.02 8.13 4.63
N LEU A 355 -9.15 7.48 5.42
CA LEU A 355 -8.09 8.16 6.17
C LEU A 355 -7.06 8.84 5.25
N VAL A 356 -6.68 8.20 4.14
CA VAL A 356 -5.79 8.80 3.13
C VAL A 356 -6.45 10.03 2.51
N GLN A 357 -7.73 9.94 2.17
CA GLN A 357 -8.46 11.07 1.59
C GLN A 357 -8.55 12.26 2.54
N ILE A 358 -8.76 12.02 3.84
CA ILE A 358 -8.72 13.07 4.87
C ILE A 358 -7.33 13.71 4.93
N ALA A 359 -6.27 12.90 4.99
CA ALA A 359 -4.90 13.41 5.06
C ALA A 359 -4.49 14.21 3.80
N GLU A 360 -4.95 13.80 2.62
CA GLU A 360 -4.73 14.55 1.37
C GLU A 360 -5.43 15.92 1.40
N ASN A 361 -6.67 15.97 1.91
CA ASN A 361 -7.41 17.22 2.04
C ASN A 361 -6.71 18.17 3.03
N ASP A 362 -6.31 17.67 4.20
CA ASP A 362 -5.59 18.46 5.20
C ASP A 362 -4.28 19.02 4.61
N LEU A 363 -3.52 18.18 3.92
CA LEU A 363 -2.26 18.58 3.27
C LEU A 363 -2.48 19.60 2.15
N ALA A 364 -3.60 19.51 1.41
CA ALA A 364 -3.97 20.52 0.42
C ALA A 364 -4.25 21.88 1.09
N THR A 365 -4.95 21.90 2.24
CA THR A 365 -5.19 23.15 2.97
C THR A 365 -3.91 23.77 3.52
N GLU A 366 -2.96 22.97 4.03
CA GLU A 366 -1.67 23.48 4.49
C GLU A 366 -0.80 24.01 3.34
N ARG A 367 -0.86 23.38 2.16
CA ARG A 367 -0.20 23.91 0.96
C ARG A 367 -0.76 25.27 0.54
N GLU A 368 -2.08 25.45 0.60
CA GLU A 368 -2.70 26.76 0.29
C GLU A 368 -2.26 27.84 1.28
N LYS A 369 -2.23 27.53 2.58
CA LYS A 369 -1.70 28.44 3.61
C LYS A 369 -0.24 28.80 3.35
N LEU A 370 0.59 27.81 3.02
CA LEU A 370 2.02 28.02 2.72
C LEU A 370 2.20 28.93 1.49
N GLU A 371 1.37 28.76 0.45
CA GLU A 371 1.40 29.63 -0.74
C GLU A 371 1.06 31.08 -0.37
N ILE A 372 0.04 31.30 0.46
CA ILE A 372 -0.32 32.65 0.94
C ILE A 372 0.84 33.28 1.72
N VAL A 373 1.47 32.52 2.62
CA VAL A 373 2.63 32.99 3.41
C VAL A 373 3.82 33.31 2.50
N SER A 374 4.07 32.50 1.48
CA SER A 374 5.12 32.75 0.48
C SER A 374 4.86 34.05 -0.29
N GLN A 375 3.62 34.26 -0.76
CA GLN A 375 3.22 35.49 -1.45
C GLN A 375 3.41 36.73 -0.56
N GLN A 376 3.05 36.64 0.72
CA GLN A 376 3.25 37.71 1.70
C GLN A 376 4.74 38.00 1.93
N SER A 377 5.56 36.96 2.07
CA SER A 377 7.02 37.09 2.23
C SER A 377 7.65 37.80 1.02
N ASN A 378 7.27 37.40 -0.20
CA ASN A 378 7.74 38.05 -1.42
C ASN A 378 7.35 39.53 -1.48
N ASN A 379 6.13 39.88 -1.06
CA ASN A 379 5.69 41.28 -1.00
C ASN A 379 6.49 42.10 0.01
N LEU A 380 6.78 41.55 1.19
CA LEU A 380 7.63 42.21 2.19
C LEU A 380 9.06 42.38 1.69
N GLN A 381 9.60 41.38 0.99
CA GLN A 381 10.92 41.48 0.37
C GLN A 381 10.99 42.64 -0.63
N ILE A 382 9.98 42.79 -1.50
CA ILE A 382 9.91 43.92 -2.44
C ILE A 382 9.86 45.27 -1.68
N GLN A 383 9.16 45.36 -0.55
CA GLN A 383 9.13 46.57 0.26
C GLN A 383 10.49 46.87 0.91
N ILE A 384 11.19 45.84 1.39
CA ILE A 384 12.54 45.97 1.95
C ILE A 384 13.50 46.49 0.88
N ASP A 385 13.49 45.90 -0.32
CA ASP A 385 14.34 46.31 -1.43
C ASP A 385 14.07 47.77 -1.82
N GLN A 386 12.79 48.20 -1.83
CA GLN A 386 12.41 49.59 -2.07
C GLN A 386 12.91 50.54 -0.97
N GLN A 387 12.79 50.15 0.31
CA GLN A 387 13.29 50.94 1.43
C GLN A 387 14.81 51.08 1.40
N GLU A 388 15.53 50.02 1.02
CA GLU A 388 16.99 50.03 0.90
C GLU A 388 17.45 51.07 -0.14
N VAL A 389 16.79 51.14 -1.30
CA VAL A 389 17.07 52.17 -2.32
C VAL A 389 16.86 53.59 -1.78
N VAL A 390 15.76 53.83 -1.05
CA VAL A 390 15.48 55.15 -0.45
C VAL A 390 16.52 55.50 0.62
N ILE A 391 16.93 54.55 1.45
CA ILE A 391 17.97 54.76 2.46
C ILE A 391 19.30 55.13 1.80
N ILE A 392 19.68 54.42 0.73
CA ILE A 392 20.91 54.72 -0.04
C ILE A 392 20.87 56.15 -0.58
N ASP A 393 19.75 56.56 -1.20
CA ASP A 393 19.59 57.90 -1.75
C ASP A 393 19.69 58.99 -0.67
N LYS A 394 18.98 58.79 0.46
CA LYS A 394 19.03 59.71 1.61
C LYS A 394 20.41 59.79 2.24
N ASN A 395 21.15 58.70 2.29
CA ASN A 395 22.51 58.68 2.83
C ASN A 395 23.48 59.45 1.91
N ASN A 396 23.29 59.35 0.58
CA ASN A 396 24.04 60.16 -0.38
C ASN A 396 23.71 61.66 -0.25
N GLU A 397 22.43 62.00 -0.08
CA GLU A 397 21.98 63.37 0.17
C GLU A 397 22.58 63.94 1.47
N LEU A 398 22.59 63.16 2.55
CA LEU A 398 23.20 63.52 3.83
C LEU A 398 24.70 63.76 3.70
N LYS A 399 25.43 62.91 2.97
CA LYS A 399 26.86 63.12 2.68
C LYS A 399 27.10 64.45 1.95
N ALA A 400 26.27 64.78 0.96
CA ALA A 400 26.37 66.05 0.23
C ALA A 400 26.06 67.27 1.11
N VAL A 401 25.08 67.18 2.02
CA VAL A 401 24.79 68.24 3.01
C VAL A 401 25.94 68.38 4.01
N SER A 402 26.48 67.27 4.51
CA SER A 402 27.61 67.27 5.44
C SER A 402 28.86 67.91 4.83
N ALA A 403 29.17 67.63 3.56
CA ALA A 403 30.27 68.25 2.84
C ALA A 403 30.10 69.78 2.76
N ARG A 404 28.90 70.27 2.41
CA ARG A 404 28.60 71.71 2.37
C ARG A 404 28.70 72.38 3.73
N ALA A 405 28.23 71.71 4.80
CA ALA A 405 28.33 72.24 6.15
C ALA A 405 29.79 72.35 6.63
N LEU A 406 30.64 71.40 6.23
CA LEU A 406 32.08 71.45 6.52
C LEU A 406 32.73 72.69 5.88
N GLU A 407 32.43 72.93 4.60
CA GLU A 407 32.94 74.06 3.82
C GLU A 407 32.51 75.42 4.41
N ILE A 408 31.24 75.54 4.85
CA ILE A 408 30.74 76.72 5.56
C ILE A 408 31.47 76.93 6.88
N THR A 409 31.74 75.86 7.63
CA THR A 409 32.41 75.93 8.93
C THR A 409 33.87 76.36 8.77
N GLU A 410 34.57 75.83 7.78
CA GLU A 410 35.94 76.28 7.43
C GLU A 410 35.96 77.77 7.04
N GLY A 411 34.96 78.23 6.28
CA GLY A 411 34.78 79.65 5.95
C GLY A 411 34.62 80.53 7.21
N TYR A 412 33.74 80.12 8.14
CA TYR A 412 33.58 80.85 9.40
C TYR A 412 34.84 80.82 10.26
N ASP A 413 35.61 79.73 10.27
CA ASP A 413 36.83 79.63 11.06
C ASP A 413 37.93 80.56 10.52
N MET A 414 38.01 80.72 9.19
CA MET A 414 38.83 81.73 8.52
C MET A 414 38.42 83.16 8.93
N ASP A 415 37.13 83.49 8.83
CA ASP A 415 36.60 84.82 9.21
C ASP A 415 36.85 85.12 10.70
N THR A 416 36.65 84.12 11.56
CA THR A 416 36.87 84.25 13.00
C THR A 416 38.35 84.47 13.31
N SER A 417 39.26 83.83 12.55
CA SER A 417 40.70 84.03 12.65
C SER A 417 41.10 85.44 12.22
N GLU A 418 40.51 85.97 11.15
CA GLU A 418 40.71 87.36 10.71
C GLU A 418 40.23 88.38 11.74
N LEU A 419 39.00 88.18 12.27
CA LEU A 419 38.45 89.02 13.33
C LEU A 419 39.29 88.96 14.60
N ARG A 420 39.81 87.79 14.99
CA ARG A 420 40.73 87.65 16.13
C ARG A 420 41.98 88.48 15.94
N GLN A 421 42.55 88.48 14.73
CA GLN A 421 43.73 89.26 14.41
C GLN A 421 43.46 90.77 14.49
N LYS A 422 42.31 91.23 13.96
CA LYS A 422 41.84 92.63 14.08
C LYS A 422 41.63 93.03 15.55
N LEU A 423 41.01 92.16 16.35
CA LEU A 423 40.70 92.44 17.76
C LEU A 423 41.97 92.48 18.63
N GLU A 424 42.97 91.65 18.34
CA GLU A 424 44.29 91.70 18.98
C GLU A 424 44.99 93.05 18.70
N LEU A 425 44.79 93.61 17.51
CA LEU A 425 45.30 94.92 17.12
C LEU A 425 44.59 96.05 17.88
N VAL A 426 43.26 95.99 17.98
CA VAL A 426 42.47 96.93 18.82
C VAL A 426 42.84 96.81 20.30
N ARG A 427 43.05 95.59 20.82
CA ARG A 427 43.48 95.35 22.21
C ARG A 427 44.85 95.97 22.51
N LYS A 428 45.80 95.91 21.57
CA LYS A 428 47.08 96.61 21.68
C LYS A 428 46.89 98.14 21.70
N ASN A 429 45.93 98.65 20.93
CA ASN A 429 45.58 100.08 20.90
C ASN A 429 44.74 100.56 22.11
N MET A 430 44.03 99.67 22.80
CA MET A 430 43.19 99.98 23.97
C MET A 430 43.98 99.92 25.29
N LYS A 431 45.04 99.10 25.36
CA LYS A 431 46.00 99.07 26.49
C LYS A 431 46.77 100.39 26.69
N THR A 432 46.62 101.37 25.80
CA THR A 432 47.19 102.73 25.94
C THR A 432 46.22 103.77 26.51
N THR A 433 44.98 103.43 26.88
CA THR A 433 43.95 104.45 27.16
C THR A 433 42.97 104.18 28.31
N GLU A 434 43.24 103.25 29.23
CA GLU A 434 42.27 103.01 30.30
C GLU A 434 42.91 102.67 31.64
N ASN A 435 43.10 103.71 32.45
CA ASN A 435 43.42 103.61 33.86
C ASN A 435 42.71 104.77 34.58
N GLU A 436 41.42 104.63 34.95
CA GLU A 436 40.84 105.32 36.11
C GLU A 436 39.42 104.83 36.49
N LYS A 437 39.24 104.59 37.81
CA LYS A 437 38.01 104.55 38.65
C LYS A 437 37.05 103.34 38.50
N VAL A 438 36.81 102.44 39.48
CA VAL A 438 36.71 102.40 40.97
C VAL A 438 35.32 102.75 41.56
N LYS A 439 34.73 101.74 42.26
CA LYS A 439 33.82 101.75 43.45
C LYS A 439 32.37 102.30 43.31
N SER A 440 31.34 101.95 44.11
CA SER A 440 31.12 101.05 45.28
C SER A 440 29.65 101.19 45.76
N GLU A 441 29.11 100.18 46.48
CA GLU A 441 28.26 100.27 47.72
C GLU A 441 26.89 101.02 47.66
N LEU A 442 25.84 100.86 48.50
CA LEU A 442 25.50 100.12 49.73
C LEU A 442 23.96 100.27 50.01
N LYS A 443 23.35 99.26 50.66
CA LYS A 443 22.30 99.24 51.73
C LYS A 443 20.85 99.80 51.61
N LEU A 444 19.94 98.88 51.99
CA LEU A 444 18.81 98.92 52.97
C LEU A 444 17.48 99.68 52.69
N SER A 445 16.37 98.93 52.64
CA SER A 445 15.31 98.85 53.69
C SER A 445 13.96 98.32 53.14
N SER A 446 13.16 97.59 53.95
CA SER A 446 11.67 97.68 54.07
C SER A 446 11.01 96.34 54.48
N SER A 447 10.54 96.27 55.74
CA SER A 447 9.92 95.08 56.35
C SER A 447 8.39 94.96 56.17
N GLU A 448 7.82 95.62 55.17
CA GLU A 448 6.41 95.41 54.77
C GLU A 448 6.31 94.40 53.61
N ALA A 449 7.41 94.22 52.87
CA ALA A 449 7.55 93.21 51.84
C ALA A 449 7.72 91.78 52.41
N GLU A 450 8.29 91.62 53.61
CA GLU A 450 8.52 90.30 54.21
C GLU A 450 7.21 89.61 54.65
N GLN A 451 6.20 90.35 55.10
CA GLN A 451 4.93 89.76 55.52
C GLN A 451 4.04 89.36 54.33
N LYS A 452 4.01 90.18 53.26
CA LYS A 452 3.44 89.77 51.96
C LYS A 452 4.20 88.61 51.34
N ARG A 453 5.53 88.55 51.52
CA ARG A 453 6.37 87.44 51.05
C ARG A 453 6.10 86.14 51.79
N LEU A 454 5.90 86.17 53.11
CA LEU A 454 5.54 84.99 53.90
C LEU A 454 4.12 84.48 53.59
N GLN A 455 3.15 85.38 53.38
CA GLN A 455 1.78 85.01 53.01
C GLN A 455 1.72 84.43 51.58
N ASN A 456 2.47 85.02 50.64
CA ASN A 456 2.65 84.46 49.31
C ASN A 456 3.46 83.14 49.34
N GLN A 457 4.42 82.97 50.24
CA GLN A 457 5.10 81.68 50.47
C GLN A 457 4.13 80.63 51.01
N PHE A 458 3.22 80.99 51.91
CA PHE A 458 2.24 80.06 52.45
C PHE A 458 1.23 79.62 51.38
N VAL A 459 0.69 80.56 50.59
CA VAL A 459 -0.18 80.24 49.44
C VAL A 459 0.59 79.46 48.37
N SER A 460 1.85 79.78 48.12
CA SER A 460 2.73 79.02 47.22
C SER A 460 2.98 77.60 47.73
N SER A 461 3.18 77.41 49.04
CA SER A 461 3.37 76.09 49.65
C SER A 461 2.10 75.25 49.64
N VAL A 462 0.93 75.86 49.88
CA VAL A 462 -0.38 75.19 49.80
C VAL A 462 -0.73 74.81 48.36
N LEU A 463 -0.52 75.72 47.39
CA LEU A 463 -0.64 75.40 45.96
C LEU A 463 0.38 74.36 45.49
N SER A 464 1.54 74.28 46.16
CA SER A 464 2.49 73.19 45.92
C SER A 464 1.92 71.87 46.46
N LEU A 465 1.36 71.87 47.66
CA LEU A 465 0.79 70.66 48.29
C LEU A 465 -0.37 70.06 47.49
N ASP A 466 -1.26 70.88 46.93
CA ASP A 466 -2.31 70.41 46.00
C ASP A 466 -1.73 69.81 44.72
N LYS A 467 -0.65 70.39 44.18
CA LYS A 467 0.07 69.80 43.03
C LYS A 467 0.75 68.48 43.39
N TRP A 468 1.26 68.33 44.61
CA TRP A 468 1.80 67.07 45.10
C TRP A 468 0.71 66.02 45.29
N SER A 469 -0.47 66.39 45.79
CA SER A 469 -1.63 65.50 45.90
C SER A 469 -2.10 65.01 44.53
N GLN A 470 -2.24 65.92 43.57
CA GLN A 470 -2.60 65.56 42.19
C GLN A 470 -1.55 64.67 41.52
N GLY A 471 -0.26 64.90 41.84
CA GLY A 471 0.84 64.04 41.43
C GLY A 471 0.72 62.62 42.01
N PHE A 472 0.36 62.51 43.29
CA PHE A 472 0.11 61.23 43.95
C PHE A 472 -1.08 60.48 43.34
N ASP A 473 -2.20 61.15 43.07
CA ASP A 473 -3.37 60.52 42.43
C ASP A 473 -3.02 59.99 41.02
N SER A 474 -2.22 60.75 40.27
CA SER A 474 -1.74 60.31 38.95
C SER A 474 -0.79 59.12 39.03
N PHE A 475 0.05 59.07 40.07
CA PHE A 475 0.97 57.97 40.33
C PHE A 475 0.22 56.71 40.77
N GLU A 476 -0.76 56.84 41.67
CA GLU A 476 -1.61 55.73 42.10
C GLU A 476 -2.39 55.12 40.93
N CYS A 477 -2.94 55.96 40.04
CA CYS A 477 -3.61 55.51 38.83
C CYS A 477 -2.64 54.77 37.88
N LEU A 478 -1.42 55.27 37.71
CA LEU A 478 -0.38 54.61 36.90
C LEU A 478 0.01 53.25 37.50
N VAL A 479 0.23 53.19 38.80
CA VAL A 479 0.55 51.95 39.51
C VAL A 479 -0.60 50.95 39.39
N ALA A 480 -1.85 51.36 39.59
CA ALA A 480 -3.01 50.49 39.43
C ALA A 480 -3.16 49.96 38.00
N LYS A 481 -2.84 50.78 36.99
CA LYS A 481 -2.87 50.37 35.57
C LYS A 481 -1.79 49.35 35.26
N GLU A 482 -0.56 49.57 35.72
CA GLU A 482 0.54 48.61 35.54
C GLU A 482 0.30 47.31 36.32
N MET A 483 -0.26 47.40 37.54
CA MET A 483 -0.63 46.22 38.34
C MET A 483 -1.65 45.35 37.59
N LYS A 484 -2.73 45.94 37.07
CA LYS A 484 -3.73 45.22 36.26
C LYS A 484 -3.14 44.58 35.01
N LYS A 485 -2.14 45.22 34.38
CA LYS A 485 -1.45 44.69 33.22
C LYS A 485 -0.56 43.49 33.58
N ILE A 486 0.07 43.53 34.75
CA ILE A 486 0.86 42.41 35.27
C ILE A 486 -0.08 41.24 35.61
N ASP A 487 -1.20 41.52 36.28
CA ASP A 487 -2.19 40.49 36.65
C ASP A 487 -2.76 39.79 35.40
N SER A 488 -3.16 40.54 34.37
CA SER A 488 -3.69 39.93 33.14
C SER A 488 -2.64 39.11 32.38
N ARG A 489 -1.37 39.53 32.41
CA ARG A 489 -0.26 38.71 31.87
C ARG A 489 -0.05 37.44 32.69
N LEU A 490 -0.16 37.52 34.01
CA LEU A 490 0.00 36.37 34.89
C LEU A 490 -1.12 35.35 34.67
N GLU A 491 -2.38 35.79 34.55
CA GLU A 491 -3.51 34.92 34.21
C GLU A 491 -3.33 34.25 32.85
N SER A 492 -2.86 34.99 31.84
CA SER A 492 -2.55 34.43 30.52
C SER A 492 -1.41 33.40 30.56
N MET A 493 -0.37 33.63 31.37
CA MET A 493 0.68 32.64 31.56
C MET A 493 0.17 31.42 32.32
N GLN A 494 -0.72 31.61 33.28
CA GLN A 494 -1.32 30.52 34.04
C GLN A 494 -2.20 29.63 33.14
N SER A 495 -2.97 30.21 32.22
CA SER A 495 -3.75 29.42 31.26
C SER A 495 -2.84 28.61 30.33
N GLN A 496 -1.77 29.21 29.79
CA GLN A 496 -0.79 28.50 28.97
C GLN A 496 -0.10 27.35 29.71
N LEU A 497 0.17 27.53 31.01
CA LEU A 497 0.74 26.47 31.83
C LEU A 497 -0.26 25.30 32.02
N SER A 498 -1.55 25.61 32.16
CA SER A 498 -2.60 24.58 32.23
C SER A 498 -2.72 23.82 30.91
N ASP A 499 -2.72 24.51 29.77
CA ASP A 499 -2.76 23.87 28.44
C ASP A 499 -1.53 22.95 28.24
N LEU A 500 -0.35 23.42 28.65
CA LEU A 500 0.88 22.62 28.59
C LEU A 500 0.82 21.40 29.53
N LEU A 501 0.13 21.51 30.66
CA LEU A 501 -0.05 20.38 31.59
C LEU A 501 -0.93 19.30 30.97
N ASP A 502 -2.00 19.70 30.27
CA ASP A 502 -2.89 18.78 29.54
C ASP A 502 -2.11 18.06 28.41
N ASP A 503 -1.27 18.78 27.66
CA ASP A 503 -0.39 18.20 26.63
C ASP A 503 0.59 17.16 27.22
N VAL A 504 1.12 17.44 28.41
CA VAL A 504 2.03 16.52 29.14
C VAL A 504 1.27 15.26 29.58
N ASP A 505 0.02 15.40 30.04
CA ASP A 505 -0.81 14.26 30.41
C ASP A 505 -1.18 13.39 29.19
N GLU A 506 -1.46 14.00 28.04
CA GLU A 506 -1.67 13.27 26.78
C GLU A 506 -0.40 12.52 26.34
N LEU A 507 0.76 13.17 26.44
CA LEU A 507 2.06 12.54 26.16
C LEU A 507 2.32 11.35 27.08
N ASN A 508 2.06 11.49 28.39
CA ASN A 508 2.20 10.40 29.36
C ASN A 508 1.26 9.23 29.04
N ALA A 509 0.02 9.51 28.63
CA ALA A 509 -0.92 8.47 28.20
C ALA A 509 -0.41 7.72 26.97
N ARG A 510 0.14 8.44 25.99
CA ARG A 510 0.72 7.86 24.77
C ARG A 510 1.98 7.04 25.06
N GLU A 511 2.84 7.51 25.97
CA GLU A 511 4.01 6.76 26.45
C GLU A 511 3.57 5.43 27.09
N SER A 512 2.57 5.45 27.96
CA SER A 512 2.02 4.26 28.59
C SER A 512 1.50 3.25 27.57
N MET A 513 0.78 3.70 26.53
CA MET A 513 0.33 2.84 25.44
C MET A 513 1.49 2.18 24.69
N TYR A 514 2.51 2.96 24.32
CA TYR A 514 3.69 2.42 23.63
C TYR A 514 4.44 1.41 24.50
N LYS A 515 4.57 1.69 25.80
CA LYS A 515 5.19 0.78 26.75
C LYS A 515 4.45 -0.56 26.80
N GLN A 516 3.13 -0.54 26.96
CA GLN A 516 2.30 -1.75 26.95
C GLN A 516 2.40 -2.54 25.64
N LEU A 517 2.42 -1.83 24.50
CA LEU A 517 2.56 -2.47 23.19
C LEU A 517 3.92 -3.17 23.05
N MET A 518 4.99 -2.55 23.52
CA MET A 518 6.33 -3.13 23.49
C MET A 518 6.48 -4.32 24.45
N GLU A 519 5.88 -4.23 25.64
CA GLU A 519 5.81 -5.35 26.58
C GLU A 519 5.05 -6.54 25.98
N LYS A 520 3.90 -6.31 25.32
CA LYS A 520 3.14 -7.36 24.63
C LYS A 520 3.97 -8.02 23.52
N LYS A 521 4.61 -7.24 22.65
CA LYS A 521 5.48 -7.77 21.58
C LYS A 521 6.61 -8.63 22.15
N THR A 522 7.20 -8.20 23.27
CA THR A 522 8.27 -8.95 23.93
C THR A 522 7.75 -10.29 24.46
N CYS A 523 6.57 -10.31 25.09
CA CYS A 523 5.93 -11.55 25.54
C CYS A 523 5.58 -12.49 24.38
N ASP A 524 5.05 -11.97 23.28
CA ASP A 524 4.70 -12.77 22.11
C ASP A 524 5.94 -13.37 21.44
N LEU A 525 7.04 -12.60 21.33
CA LEU A 525 8.33 -13.08 20.85
C LEU A 525 8.91 -14.15 21.76
N GLN A 526 8.87 -13.95 23.09
CA GLN A 526 9.38 -14.93 24.04
C GLN A 526 8.57 -16.24 23.97
N LYS A 527 7.25 -16.19 23.77
CA LYS A 527 6.44 -17.38 23.53
C LYS A 527 6.86 -18.11 22.25
N ALA A 528 7.04 -17.37 21.16
CA ALA A 528 7.48 -17.94 19.89
C ALA A 528 8.87 -18.60 20.02
N GLU A 529 9.80 -17.96 20.73
CA GLU A 529 11.12 -18.53 21.05
C GLU A 529 10.98 -19.85 21.81
N THR A 530 10.18 -19.89 22.88
CA THR A 530 9.97 -21.13 23.63
C THR A 530 9.28 -22.23 22.81
N GLU A 531 8.40 -21.88 21.88
CA GLU A 531 7.76 -22.85 20.99
C GLU A 531 8.75 -23.43 19.97
N VAL A 532 9.61 -22.58 19.41
CA VAL A 532 10.70 -23.02 18.51
C VAL A 532 11.68 -23.92 19.25
N ASP A 533 12.03 -23.61 20.50
CA ASP A 533 12.88 -24.47 21.33
C ASP A 533 12.24 -25.85 21.57
N LEU A 534 10.95 -25.88 21.95
CA LEU A 534 10.21 -27.13 22.15
C LEU A 534 10.12 -27.98 20.87
N LEU A 535 9.88 -27.35 19.72
CA LEU A 535 9.88 -28.03 18.42
C LEU A 535 11.30 -28.52 18.07
N GLY A 536 12.33 -27.76 18.43
CA GLY A 536 13.72 -28.17 18.31
C GLY A 536 14.01 -29.46 19.08
N ASP A 537 13.60 -29.51 20.35
CA ASP A 537 13.72 -30.70 21.20
C ASP A 537 12.95 -31.90 20.63
N GLU A 538 11.75 -31.69 20.09
CA GLU A 538 10.96 -32.75 19.45
C GLU A 538 11.63 -33.29 18.18
N ILE A 539 12.15 -32.40 17.33
CA ILE A 539 12.91 -32.78 16.14
C ILE A 539 14.16 -33.57 16.54
N GLU A 540 14.88 -33.16 17.57
CA GLU A 540 16.07 -33.88 18.06
C GLU A 540 15.69 -35.28 18.58
N ALA A 541 14.60 -35.40 19.34
CA ALA A 541 14.09 -36.69 19.81
C ALA A 541 13.67 -37.63 18.66
N LEU A 542 13.04 -37.08 17.62
CA LEU A 542 12.66 -37.82 16.40
C LEU A 542 13.90 -38.26 15.60
N LEU A 543 14.90 -37.39 15.46
CA LEU A 543 16.17 -37.73 14.81
C LEU A 543 16.92 -38.84 15.57
N ASP A 544 16.93 -38.78 16.90
CA ASP A 544 17.52 -39.83 17.73
C ASP A 544 16.77 -41.16 17.62
N LEU A 545 15.44 -41.13 17.55
CA LEU A 545 14.63 -42.32 17.29
C LEU A 545 14.93 -42.90 15.90
N LEU A 546 14.96 -42.06 14.87
CA LEU A 546 15.29 -42.45 13.50
C LEU A 546 16.69 -43.08 13.42
N LYS A 547 17.66 -42.52 14.16
CA LYS A 547 19.01 -43.07 14.28
C LYS A 547 19.01 -44.46 14.93
N LYS A 548 18.24 -44.67 16.00
CA LYS A 548 18.08 -45.99 16.63
C LYS A 548 17.46 -47.01 15.67
N ILE A 549 16.41 -46.62 14.94
CA ILE A 549 15.77 -47.46 13.91
C ILE A 549 16.77 -47.80 12.80
N TYR A 550 17.50 -46.80 12.30
CA TYR A 550 18.52 -46.99 11.29
C TYR A 550 19.59 -47.99 11.74
N ILE A 551 20.12 -47.85 12.96
CA ILE A 551 21.11 -48.81 13.52
C ILE A 551 20.52 -50.22 13.57
N ALA A 552 19.27 -50.37 14.00
CA ALA A 552 18.61 -51.68 14.05
C ALA A 552 18.42 -52.29 12.65
N LEU A 553 17.97 -51.51 11.66
CA LEU A 553 17.80 -51.97 10.28
C LEU A 553 19.13 -52.27 9.60
N ASP A 554 20.18 -51.50 9.87
CA ASP A 554 21.52 -51.71 9.34
C ASP A 554 22.11 -53.05 9.84
N HIS A 555 21.80 -53.48 11.06
CA HIS A 555 22.15 -54.82 11.55
C HIS A 555 21.52 -55.95 10.71
N TYR A 556 20.33 -55.73 10.15
CA TYR A 556 19.64 -56.69 9.26
C TYR A 556 19.94 -56.49 7.77
N SER A 557 20.83 -55.55 7.42
CA SER A 557 21.23 -55.25 6.04
C SER A 557 21.60 -56.48 5.19
N PRO A 558 22.27 -57.53 5.72
CA PRO A 558 22.57 -58.74 4.95
C PRO A 558 21.34 -59.49 4.43
N ILE A 559 20.21 -59.39 5.13
CA ILE A 559 18.93 -60.00 4.75
C ILE A 559 18.12 -59.01 3.89
N LEU A 560 18.12 -57.73 4.27
CA LEU A 560 17.38 -56.68 3.58
C LEU A 560 17.94 -56.34 2.18
N LYS A 561 19.16 -56.76 1.84
CA LYS A 561 19.73 -56.62 0.48
C LYS A 561 18.88 -57.25 -0.63
N HIS A 562 18.00 -58.20 -0.29
CA HIS A 562 17.07 -58.84 -1.23
C HIS A 562 15.81 -58.02 -1.49
N TYR A 563 15.64 -56.89 -0.80
CA TYR A 563 14.52 -55.96 -0.93
C TYR A 563 15.03 -54.57 -1.35
N PRO A 564 15.18 -54.30 -2.67
CA PRO A 564 15.81 -53.08 -3.17
C PRO A 564 15.17 -51.79 -2.65
N GLY A 565 13.84 -51.74 -2.53
CA GLY A 565 13.12 -50.56 -2.02
C GLY A 565 13.50 -50.20 -0.58
N ILE A 566 13.65 -51.21 0.29
CA ILE A 566 14.04 -50.99 1.70
C ILE A 566 15.51 -50.51 1.78
N MET A 567 16.36 -51.03 0.90
CA MET A 567 17.77 -50.62 0.83
C MET A 567 17.93 -49.16 0.37
N GLU A 568 17.12 -48.69 -0.58
CA GLU A 568 17.13 -47.28 -1.00
C GLU A 568 16.64 -46.35 0.12
N ILE A 569 15.60 -46.75 0.87
CA ILE A 569 15.15 -46.02 2.06
C ILE A 569 16.24 -45.95 3.13
N LEU A 570 16.94 -47.06 3.40
CA LEU A 570 18.07 -47.10 4.34
C LEU A 570 19.20 -46.14 3.94
N LYS A 571 19.51 -46.04 2.64
CA LYS A 571 20.50 -45.08 2.12
C LYS A 571 20.01 -43.63 2.26
N LEU A 572 18.74 -43.36 2.04
CA LEU A 572 18.13 -42.03 2.23
C LEU A 572 18.19 -41.60 3.70
N VAL A 573 17.75 -42.47 4.62
CA VAL A 573 17.82 -42.24 6.06
C VAL A 573 19.28 -42.02 6.51
N ARG A 574 20.22 -42.80 6.00
CA ARG A 574 21.66 -42.62 6.27
C ARG A 574 22.17 -41.24 5.83
N ARG A 575 21.73 -40.76 4.66
CA ARG A 575 22.10 -39.44 4.12
C ARG A 575 21.53 -38.31 4.98
N GLU A 576 20.28 -38.45 5.40
CA GLU A 576 19.58 -37.46 6.24
C GLU A 576 20.20 -37.38 7.64
N LEU A 577 20.49 -38.52 8.27
CA LEU A 577 21.17 -38.59 9.58
C LEU A 577 22.61 -38.05 9.55
N ARG A 578 23.27 -38.04 8.38
CA ARG A 578 24.59 -37.43 8.19
C ARG A 578 24.53 -35.94 7.88
N GLY A 579 23.34 -35.37 7.71
CA GLY A 579 23.17 -33.97 7.28
C GLY A 579 23.68 -33.70 5.86
N GLU A 580 23.79 -34.74 5.03
CA GLU A 580 24.28 -34.66 3.64
C GLU A 580 23.16 -34.28 2.65
N SER A 581 21.94 -34.07 3.15
CA SER A 581 20.86 -33.45 2.37
C SER A 581 21.30 -32.04 1.97
N LYS A 582 21.22 -31.72 0.66
CA LYS A 582 21.52 -30.37 0.16
C LYS A 582 20.65 -29.39 0.93
N ARG A 583 21.25 -28.62 1.85
CA ARG A 583 20.61 -27.45 2.44
C ARG A 583 20.14 -26.58 1.28
N ILE A 584 18.83 -26.56 1.03
CA ILE A 584 18.22 -25.49 0.27
C ILE A 584 18.33 -24.30 1.22
N SER A 585 19.39 -23.52 1.05
CA SER A 585 19.57 -22.28 1.79
C SER A 585 18.48 -21.31 1.34
N VAL A 586 17.38 -21.28 2.08
CA VAL A 586 16.45 -20.16 2.04
C VAL A 586 16.78 -19.34 3.27
N PHE A 587 17.66 -18.35 3.06
CA PHE A 587 17.71 -17.14 3.87
C PHE A 587 17.15 -16.01 3.01
#